data_AF-A0A7M1B3I5-F1
#
_entry.id   AF-A0A7M1B3I5-F1
#
_cell.length_a   1.000
_cell.length_b   1.000
_cell.length_c   1.000
_cell.angle_alpha   90.00
_cell.angle_beta   90.00
_cell.angle_gamma   90.00
#
_symmetry.space_group_name_H-M   'P 1'
#
loop_
_entity.id
_entity.type
_entity.pdbx_description
1 polymer ?
#
loop_
_entity_poly.entity_id
_entity_poly.type
_entity_poly.pdbx_seq_one_letter_code
_entity_poly.pdbx_strand_id
1 'polypeptide(L)'
;MKIILLTFSLIFFISGCVGTNPALTYKKTDIKKHGLYSQEVESIYINYIAFSDESVKNIFKKVKQLPAKIIVTDFVDMTSLNNCTKLGYVFSNNIKNSIINNYDIDVIEAEVSKYFKISDNGIKILSRDIKKLRSTSFNIKYAVVGTYTYSHNELIVFVKLINLKTGVIEGSYAKTFPMGEGTKMMLYNK
;
A
#
# COMPACT_ATOMS: atom_id res chain seq x y z
N MET A 1 57.73 38.52 -17.71
CA MET A 1 57.40 38.44 -16.28
C MET A 1 56.04 37.77 -16.14
N LYS A 2 55.96 36.68 -15.37
CA LYS A 2 54.85 35.70 -15.34
C LYS A 2 53.66 36.15 -14.46
N ILE A 3 52.45 35.85 -14.94
CA ILE A 3 51.27 35.15 -14.31
C ILE A 3 50.80 35.74 -12.95
N ILE A 4 49.52 36.04 -12.70
CA ILE A 4 48.44 35.09 -12.37
C ILE A 4 47.06 35.80 -12.52
N LEU A 5 46.17 35.25 -13.36
CA LEU A 5 44.74 35.53 -13.34
C LEU A 5 44.11 34.64 -12.24
N LEU A 6 43.62 35.25 -11.17
CA LEU A 6 42.83 34.56 -10.15
C LEU A 6 41.40 34.38 -10.66
N THR A 7 41.08 33.17 -11.13
CA THR A 7 39.71 32.73 -11.38
C THR A 7 39.16 32.15 -10.08
N PHE A 8 38.28 32.92 -9.43
CA PHE A 8 37.57 32.48 -8.23
C PHE A 8 36.45 31.52 -8.66
N SER A 9 36.77 30.24 -8.75
CA SER A 9 35.77 29.18 -8.99
C SER A 9 34.98 28.97 -7.71
N LEU A 10 33.77 29.53 -7.66
CA LEU A 10 32.79 29.32 -6.61
C LEU A 10 32.18 27.93 -6.79
N ILE A 11 32.76 26.91 -6.16
CA ILE A 11 32.22 25.56 -6.11
C ILE A 11 30.99 25.59 -5.20
N PHE A 12 29.81 25.74 -5.80
CA PHE A 12 28.52 25.48 -5.15
C PHE A 12 28.45 23.98 -4.84
N PHE A 13 28.71 23.60 -3.58
CA PHE A 13 28.36 22.28 -3.07
C PHE A 13 26.84 22.18 -2.99
N ILE A 14 26.22 21.71 -4.06
CA ILE A 14 24.83 21.25 -4.03
C ILE A 14 24.85 19.93 -3.25
N SER A 15 24.72 20.01 -1.93
CA SER A 15 24.41 18.84 -1.11
C SER A 15 23.01 18.39 -1.48
N GLY A 16 22.92 17.50 -2.47
CA GLY A 16 21.68 16.82 -2.80
C GLY A 16 21.21 16.04 -1.59
N CYS A 17 20.03 16.37 -1.08
CA CYS A 17 19.33 15.54 -0.12
C CYS A 17 19.17 14.15 -0.76
N VAL A 18 19.96 13.18 -0.29
CA VAL A 18 19.69 11.76 -0.55
C VAL A 18 18.36 11.48 0.14
N GLY A 19 17.27 11.49 -0.63
CA GLY A 19 15.95 11.16 -0.14
C GLY A 19 15.94 9.71 0.33
N THR A 20 16.11 9.50 1.64
CA THR A 20 15.90 8.19 2.24
C THR A 20 14.41 7.88 2.14
N ASN A 21 14.07 6.72 1.57
CA ASN A 21 12.67 6.29 1.59
C ASN A 21 12.25 6.17 3.06
N PRO A 22 11.05 6.66 3.44
CA PRO A 22 10.59 6.59 4.81
C PRO A 22 10.52 5.12 5.25
N ALA A 23 10.92 4.85 6.50
CA ALA A 23 10.85 3.50 7.04
C ALA A 23 9.40 3.00 7.08
N LEU A 24 9.20 1.76 6.62
CA LEU A 24 7.89 1.10 6.57
C LEU A 24 7.34 0.70 7.94
N THR A 25 8.19 0.75 8.97
CA THR A 25 7.83 0.52 10.35
C THR A 25 8.46 1.58 11.23
N TYR A 26 7.83 1.89 12.34
CA TYR A 26 8.40 2.72 13.39
C TYR A 26 8.19 2.05 14.74
N LYS A 27 9.03 2.42 15.70
CA LYS A 27 8.96 1.91 17.06
C LYS A 27 8.38 2.98 17.97
N LYS A 28 7.58 2.56 18.94
CA LYS A 28 7.07 3.41 20.01
C LYS A 28 7.31 2.72 21.34
N THR A 29 7.85 3.47 22.31
CA THR A 29 8.01 3.00 23.67
C THR A 29 6.81 3.43 24.49
N ASP A 30 6.11 2.47 25.07
CA ASP A 30 5.04 2.71 26.03
C ASP A 30 5.51 2.27 27.41
N ILE A 31 5.14 3.03 28.44
CA ILE A 31 5.43 2.67 29.83
C ILE A 31 4.23 1.92 30.38
N LYS A 32 4.37 0.62 30.64
CA LYS A 32 3.34 -0.19 31.30
C LYS A 32 3.61 -0.21 32.80
N LYS A 33 2.62 0.24 33.59
CA LYS A 33 2.65 0.12 35.06
C LYS A 33 2.06 -1.21 35.48
N HIS A 34 2.75 -1.96 36.33
CA HIS A 34 2.29 -3.18 36.97
C HIS A 34 2.45 -3.01 38.47
N GLY A 35 1.40 -2.53 39.14
CA GLY A 35 1.46 -2.11 40.54
C GLY A 35 2.43 -0.94 40.73
N LEU A 36 3.43 -1.12 41.59
CA LEU A 36 4.48 -0.12 41.89
C LEU A 36 5.64 -0.14 40.88
N TYR A 37 5.67 -1.10 39.96
CA TYR A 37 6.72 -1.22 38.96
C TYR A 37 6.29 -0.62 37.62
N SER A 38 7.21 0.06 36.95
CA SER A 38 7.05 0.52 35.57
C SER A 38 8.02 -0.21 34.66
N GLN A 39 7.51 -0.76 33.56
CA GLN A 39 8.33 -1.41 32.53
C GLN A 39 8.16 -0.65 31.21
N GLU A 40 9.27 -0.29 30.58
CA GLU A 40 9.29 0.19 29.20
C GLU A 40 9.06 -0.99 28.25
N VAL A 41 8.05 -0.85 27.40
CA VAL A 41 7.71 -1.83 26.37
C VAL A 41 7.82 -1.16 25.03
N GLU A 42 8.79 -1.59 24.23
CA GLU A 42 8.95 -1.15 22.85
C GLU A 42 8.04 -1.97 21.93
N SER A 43 7.17 -1.28 21.18
CA SER A 43 6.25 -1.89 20.22
C SER A 43 6.54 -1.41 18.80
N ILE A 44 6.45 -2.32 17.83
CA ILE A 44 6.63 -2.02 16.41
C ILE A 44 5.26 -1.76 15.78
N TYR A 45 5.17 -0.68 15.02
CA TYR A 45 3.99 -0.25 14.29
C TYR A 45 4.26 -0.15 12.80
N ILE A 46 3.24 -0.39 12.00
CA ILE A 46 3.27 -0.22 10.55
C ILE A 46 3.13 1.27 10.22
N ASN A 47 4.01 1.78 9.36
CA ASN A 47 3.86 3.09 8.75
C ASN A 47 2.97 2.94 7.50
N TYR A 48 1.66 3.08 7.69
CA TYR A 48 0.67 2.87 6.62
C TYR A 48 0.85 3.83 5.44
N ILE A 49 1.27 5.08 5.68
CA ILE A 49 1.51 6.07 4.62
C ILE A 49 2.70 5.64 3.78
N ALA A 50 3.85 5.37 4.42
CA ALA A 50 5.05 4.93 3.71
C ALA A 50 4.82 3.62 2.94
N PHE A 51 4.11 2.67 3.54
CA PHE A 51 3.72 1.44 2.86
C PHE A 51 2.86 1.71 1.63
N SER A 52 1.83 2.55 1.76
CA SER A 52 0.93 2.84 0.65
C SER A 52 1.66 3.54 -0.49
N ASP A 53 2.45 4.57 -0.20
CA ASP A 53 3.24 5.29 -1.21
C ASP A 53 4.24 4.37 -1.92
N GLU A 54 4.96 3.54 -1.17
CA GLU A 54 5.88 2.57 -1.77
C GLU A 54 5.14 1.54 -2.62
N SER A 55 4.01 1.02 -2.13
CA SER A 55 3.23 0.01 -2.84
C SER A 55 2.64 0.54 -4.15
N VAL A 56 2.03 1.74 -4.12
CA VAL A 56 1.41 2.37 -5.29
C VAL A 56 2.47 2.69 -6.35
N LYS A 57 3.61 3.23 -5.93
CA LYS A 57 4.77 3.44 -6.80
C LYS A 57 5.24 2.15 -7.47
N ASN A 58 5.29 1.04 -6.72
CA ASN A 58 5.73 -0.25 -7.26
C ASN A 58 4.72 -0.87 -8.23
N ILE A 59 3.42 -0.87 -7.91
CA ILE A 59 2.41 -1.45 -8.81
C ILE A 59 2.27 -0.66 -10.12
N PHE A 60 2.53 0.65 -10.11
CA PHE A 60 2.51 1.49 -11.32
C PHE A 60 3.84 1.58 -12.05
N LYS A 61 4.93 0.99 -11.55
CA LYS A 61 6.29 1.10 -12.13
C LYS A 61 6.37 0.77 -13.62
N LYS A 62 5.54 -0.17 -14.11
CA LYS A 62 5.52 -0.61 -15.53
C LYS A 62 4.40 0.04 -16.35
N VAL A 63 3.56 0.87 -15.74
CA VAL A 63 2.43 1.52 -16.40
C VAL A 63 2.93 2.74 -17.17
N LYS A 64 2.93 2.65 -18.49
CA LYS A 64 3.41 3.74 -19.38
C LYS A 64 2.51 4.97 -19.36
N GLN A 65 1.20 4.76 -19.24
CA GLN A 65 0.20 5.81 -19.20
C GLN A 65 -0.77 5.51 -18.06
N LEU A 66 -0.84 6.44 -17.12
CA LEU A 66 -1.75 6.34 -15.98
C LEU A 66 -3.20 6.45 -16.47
N PRO A 67 -4.12 5.67 -15.90
CA PRO A 67 -5.54 5.80 -16.23
C PRO A 67 -6.12 7.07 -15.59
N ALA A 68 -7.13 7.68 -16.21
CA ALA A 68 -7.87 8.77 -15.55
C ALA A 68 -8.66 8.29 -14.33
N LYS A 69 -9.11 7.02 -14.34
CA LYS A 69 -9.88 6.40 -13.25
C LYS A 69 -9.39 5.00 -12.95
N ILE A 70 -9.40 4.61 -11.68
CA ILE A 70 -9.04 3.27 -11.25
C ILE A 70 -10.00 2.75 -10.19
N ILE A 71 -10.30 1.46 -10.23
CA ILE A 71 -11.02 0.80 -9.14
C ILE A 71 -10.01 0.46 -8.04
N VAL A 72 -10.31 0.78 -6.80
CA VAL A 72 -9.53 0.34 -5.65
C VAL A 72 -10.46 -0.46 -4.75
N THR A 73 -10.09 -1.70 -4.49
CA THR A 73 -10.88 -2.53 -3.59
C THR A 73 -10.46 -2.34 -2.15
N ASP A 74 -11.40 -2.64 -1.26
CA ASP A 74 -11.04 -2.80 0.14
C ASP A 74 -10.04 -3.94 0.37
N PHE A 75 -9.17 -3.79 1.37
CA PHE A 75 -8.26 -4.84 1.78
C PHE A 75 -8.99 -5.89 2.58
N VAL A 76 -8.91 -7.14 2.12
CA VAL A 76 -9.58 -8.27 2.74
C VAL A 76 -8.59 -9.32 3.19
N ASP A 77 -8.99 -10.10 4.19
CA ASP A 77 -8.28 -11.32 4.53
C ASP A 77 -8.30 -12.29 3.33
N MET A 78 -7.13 -12.83 2.97
CA MET A 78 -6.93 -13.66 1.78
C MET A 78 -7.68 -15.00 1.87
N THR A 79 -8.07 -15.45 3.06
CA THR A 79 -8.81 -16.70 3.24
C THR A 79 -10.31 -16.44 3.19
N SER A 80 -10.79 -15.43 3.92
CA SER A 80 -12.23 -15.17 4.08
C SER A 80 -12.83 -14.22 3.04
N LEU A 81 -12.00 -13.40 2.37
CA LEU A 81 -12.42 -12.30 1.48
C LEU A 81 -13.32 -11.25 2.13
N ASN A 82 -13.38 -11.23 3.47
CA ASN A 82 -14.15 -10.25 4.21
C ASN A 82 -13.25 -9.11 4.72
N ASN A 83 -13.72 -7.88 4.58
CA ASN A 83 -13.11 -6.70 5.21
C ASN A 83 -13.81 -6.42 6.54
N CYS A 84 -13.43 -7.12 7.61
CA CYS A 84 -14.01 -6.90 8.94
C CYS A 84 -12.98 -6.45 9.98
N THR A 85 -11.82 -5.94 9.57
CA THR A 85 -10.75 -5.54 10.49
C THR A 85 -10.42 -4.07 10.32
N LYS A 86 -10.08 -3.39 11.42
CA LYS A 86 -9.59 -2.01 11.40
C LYS A 86 -8.33 -1.90 10.54
N LEU A 87 -7.50 -2.95 10.55
CA LEU A 87 -6.31 -3.08 9.69
C LEU A 87 -6.66 -2.99 8.19
N GLY A 88 -7.63 -3.80 7.73
CA GLY A 88 -8.08 -3.80 6.34
C GLY A 88 -8.58 -2.42 5.92
N TYR A 89 -9.46 -1.83 6.73
CA TYR A 89 -9.97 -0.47 6.51
C TYR A 89 -8.84 0.58 6.41
N VAL A 90 -7.85 0.54 7.30
CA VAL A 90 -6.74 1.50 7.27
C VAL A 90 -5.87 1.31 6.03
N PHE A 91 -5.53 0.09 5.63
CA PHE A 91 -4.80 -0.15 4.38
C PHE A 91 -5.58 0.34 3.16
N SER A 92 -6.88 0.01 3.07
CA SER A 92 -7.75 0.47 1.98
C SER A 92 -7.65 1.97 1.80
N ASN A 93 -7.90 2.73 2.89
CA ASN A 93 -7.97 4.18 2.81
C ASN A 93 -6.61 4.81 2.56
N ASN A 94 -5.52 4.27 3.12
CA ASN A 94 -4.18 4.79 2.83
C ASN A 94 -3.78 4.54 1.36
N ILE A 95 -4.16 3.41 0.76
CA ILE A 95 -3.89 3.15 -0.66
C ILE A 95 -4.71 4.11 -1.55
N LYS A 96 -6.00 4.27 -1.26
CA LYS A 96 -6.86 5.23 -1.96
C LYS A 96 -6.27 6.64 -1.87
N ASN A 97 -5.88 7.08 -0.68
CA ASN A 97 -5.26 8.38 -0.44
C ASN A 97 -3.93 8.54 -1.17
N SER A 98 -3.07 7.52 -1.14
CA SER A 98 -1.78 7.56 -1.83
C SER A 98 -1.95 7.68 -3.35
N ILE A 99 -2.96 7.03 -3.93
CA ILE A 99 -3.30 7.19 -5.35
C ILE A 99 -3.76 8.62 -5.62
N ILE A 100 -4.76 9.12 -4.88
CA ILE A 100 -5.35 10.46 -5.10
C ILE A 100 -4.32 11.57 -4.91
N ASN A 101 -3.46 11.46 -3.91
CA ASN A 101 -2.54 12.54 -3.54
C ASN A 101 -1.27 12.56 -4.39
N ASN A 102 -0.81 11.41 -4.88
CA ASN A 102 0.45 11.31 -5.63
C ASN A 102 0.24 11.13 -7.13
N TYR A 103 -0.98 10.85 -7.58
CA TYR A 103 -1.31 10.60 -8.97
C TYR A 103 -2.63 11.31 -9.34
N ASP A 104 -2.67 11.89 -10.53
CA ASP A 104 -3.87 12.52 -11.10
C ASP A 104 -4.85 11.44 -11.61
N ILE A 105 -5.43 10.68 -10.67
CA ILE A 105 -6.28 9.51 -10.93
C ILE A 105 -7.50 9.54 -9.99
N ASP A 106 -8.71 9.49 -10.56
CA ASP A 106 -9.93 9.29 -9.79
C ASP A 106 -10.00 7.86 -9.25
N VAL A 107 -10.30 7.72 -7.96
CA VAL A 107 -10.50 6.42 -7.32
C VAL A 107 -11.98 6.08 -7.21
N ILE A 108 -12.35 4.90 -7.71
CA ILE A 108 -13.68 4.29 -7.53
C ILE A 108 -13.55 3.14 -6.54
N GLU A 109 -14.24 3.24 -5.41
CA GLU A 109 -14.23 2.21 -4.38
C GLU A 109 -15.12 1.02 -4.74
N ALA A 110 -14.64 -0.19 -4.44
CA ALA A 110 -15.38 -1.43 -4.68
C ALA A 110 -15.07 -2.50 -3.63
N GLU A 111 -16.02 -3.39 -3.35
CA GLU A 111 -15.77 -4.54 -2.48
C GLU A 111 -15.13 -5.69 -3.25
N VAL A 112 -14.11 -6.35 -2.67
CA VAL A 112 -13.42 -7.48 -3.32
C VAL A 112 -14.39 -8.63 -3.61
N SER A 113 -15.19 -9.03 -2.63
CA SER A 113 -16.12 -10.17 -2.71
C SER A 113 -17.14 -10.05 -3.83
N LYS A 114 -17.50 -8.83 -4.23
CA LYS A 114 -18.49 -8.55 -5.27
C LYS A 114 -17.94 -8.73 -6.68
N TYR A 115 -16.64 -8.54 -6.89
CA TYR A 115 -16.05 -8.48 -8.24
C TYR A 115 -14.94 -9.51 -8.46
N PHE A 116 -14.39 -10.09 -7.39
CA PHE A 116 -13.25 -11.01 -7.43
C PHE A 116 -13.53 -12.25 -6.56
N LYS A 117 -12.89 -13.37 -6.91
CA LYS A 117 -12.87 -14.62 -6.15
C LYS A 117 -11.46 -15.15 -6.01
N ILE A 118 -11.19 -15.96 -4.98
CA ILE A 118 -9.93 -16.68 -4.86
C ILE A 118 -10.08 -18.10 -5.42
N SER A 119 -9.03 -18.57 -6.07
CA SER A 119 -8.87 -19.96 -6.53
C SER A 119 -7.44 -20.41 -6.23
N ASP A 120 -7.13 -21.68 -6.48
CA ASP A 120 -5.79 -22.24 -6.27
C ASP A 120 -4.69 -21.48 -7.05
N ASN A 121 -5.07 -20.81 -8.15
CA ASN A 121 -4.17 -19.97 -8.95
C ASN A 121 -4.18 -18.49 -8.53
N GLY A 122 -4.73 -18.17 -7.36
CA GLY A 122 -4.87 -16.82 -6.82
C GLY A 122 -6.20 -16.12 -7.13
N ILE A 123 -6.18 -14.79 -7.03
CA ILE A 123 -7.34 -13.91 -7.24
C ILE A 123 -7.74 -13.91 -8.72
N LYS A 124 -9.01 -14.23 -8.99
CA LYS A 124 -9.64 -14.24 -10.31
C LYS A 124 -10.80 -13.27 -10.35
N ILE A 125 -10.99 -12.62 -11.50
CA ILE A 125 -12.10 -11.68 -11.71
C ILE A 125 -13.39 -12.43 -12.08
N LEU A 126 -14.53 -11.94 -11.60
CA LEU A 126 -15.85 -12.45 -11.96
C LEU A 126 -16.33 -11.82 -13.29
N SER A 127 -16.43 -12.64 -14.35
CA SER A 127 -16.79 -12.18 -15.70
C SER A 127 -18.19 -11.59 -15.83
N ARG A 128 -19.12 -11.89 -14.90
CA ARG A 128 -20.46 -11.29 -14.88
C ARG A 128 -20.45 -9.87 -14.31
N ASP A 129 -19.65 -9.64 -13.27
CA ASP A 129 -19.59 -8.35 -12.60
C ASP A 129 -18.58 -7.41 -13.27
N ILE A 130 -17.59 -7.92 -14.01
CA ILE A 130 -16.76 -7.08 -14.89
C ILE A 130 -17.62 -6.38 -15.96
N LYS A 131 -18.70 -7.02 -16.44
CA LYS A 131 -19.63 -6.38 -17.37
C LYS A 131 -20.36 -5.23 -16.69
N LYS A 132 -20.74 -5.38 -15.41
CA LYS A 132 -21.35 -4.30 -14.62
C LYS A 132 -20.38 -3.13 -14.40
N LEU A 133 -19.11 -3.43 -14.08
CA LEU A 133 -18.06 -2.42 -13.93
C LEU A 133 -17.78 -1.66 -15.25
N ARG A 134 -17.95 -2.32 -16.40
CA ARG A 134 -17.74 -1.74 -17.73
C ARG A 134 -18.98 -1.07 -18.30
N SER A 135 -20.18 -1.49 -17.90
CA SER A 135 -21.45 -0.93 -18.39
C SER A 135 -21.79 0.41 -17.76
N THR A 136 -21.24 0.73 -16.58
CA THR A 136 -21.24 2.08 -16.02
C THR A 136 -20.24 2.93 -16.80
N SER A 137 -20.56 3.35 -18.04
CA SER A 137 -19.99 4.48 -18.86
C SER A 137 -18.51 4.92 -18.70
N PHE A 138 -17.65 4.13 -18.08
CA PHE A 138 -16.31 4.45 -17.65
C PHE A 138 -15.38 3.40 -18.26
N ASN A 139 -14.45 3.84 -19.11
CA ASN A 139 -13.39 3.02 -19.67
C ASN A 139 -12.31 2.73 -18.62
N ILE A 140 -12.68 2.00 -17.55
CA ILE A 140 -11.77 1.66 -16.45
C ILE A 140 -10.91 0.47 -16.88
N LYS A 141 -9.60 0.70 -16.99
CA LYS A 141 -8.64 -0.32 -17.44
C LYS A 141 -8.16 -1.20 -16.29
N TYR A 142 -7.99 -0.64 -15.11
CA TYR A 142 -7.32 -1.31 -14.00
C TYR A 142 -8.15 -1.35 -12.72
N ALA A 143 -7.89 -2.37 -11.91
CA ALA A 143 -8.24 -2.39 -10.50
C ALA A 143 -7.01 -2.64 -9.64
N VAL A 144 -6.92 -1.94 -8.52
CA VAL A 144 -5.99 -2.23 -7.42
C VAL A 144 -6.72 -3.11 -6.43
N VAL A 145 -6.18 -4.30 -6.20
CA VAL A 145 -6.72 -5.27 -5.25
C VAL A 145 -5.74 -5.46 -4.10
N GLY A 146 -6.21 -5.19 -2.89
CA GLY A 146 -5.49 -5.40 -1.65
C GLY A 146 -5.96 -6.66 -0.93
N THR A 147 -5.02 -7.50 -0.50
CA THR A 147 -5.30 -8.65 0.36
C THR A 147 -4.24 -8.78 1.43
N TYR A 148 -4.57 -9.37 2.57
CA TYR A 148 -3.58 -9.72 3.58
C TYR A 148 -3.81 -11.12 4.13
N THR A 149 -2.75 -11.73 4.62
CA THR A 149 -2.80 -12.97 5.39
C THR A 149 -1.87 -12.83 6.58
N TYR A 150 -2.05 -13.65 7.61
CA TYR A 150 -1.25 -13.54 8.80
C TYR A 150 -1.05 -14.88 9.49
N SER A 151 0.03 -14.95 10.25
CA SER A 151 0.33 -16.01 11.20
C SER A 151 0.43 -15.42 12.60
N HIS A 152 0.90 -16.20 13.57
CA HIS A 152 1.14 -15.70 14.92
C HIS A 152 2.20 -14.60 14.97
N ASN A 153 3.17 -14.63 14.05
CA ASN A 153 4.38 -13.79 14.10
C ASN A 153 4.43 -12.73 13.02
N GLU A 154 3.68 -12.89 11.94
CA GLU A 154 3.82 -12.06 10.75
C GLU A 154 2.48 -11.73 10.11
N LEU A 155 2.39 -10.52 9.57
CA LEU A 155 1.34 -10.08 8.66
C LEU A 155 1.97 -9.92 7.27
N ILE A 156 1.38 -10.52 6.26
CA ILE A 156 1.80 -10.35 4.87
C ILE A 156 0.70 -9.61 4.11
N VAL A 157 1.06 -8.49 3.50
CA VAL A 157 0.14 -7.64 2.75
C VAL A 157 0.52 -7.67 1.27
N PHE A 158 -0.47 -7.90 0.42
CA PHE A 158 -0.33 -7.94 -1.04
C PHE A 158 -1.16 -6.84 -1.69
N VAL A 159 -0.56 -6.17 -2.66
CA VAL A 159 -1.21 -5.18 -3.52
C VAL A 159 -1.00 -5.61 -4.97
N LYS A 160 -2.07 -5.67 -5.76
CA LYS A 160 -2.03 -6.11 -7.16
C LYS A 160 -2.74 -5.11 -8.05
N LEU A 161 -2.10 -4.72 -9.15
CA LEU A 161 -2.72 -3.98 -10.24
C LEU A 161 -3.15 -4.98 -11.31
N ILE A 162 -4.46 -5.09 -11.52
CA ILE A 162 -5.06 -6.07 -12.41
C ILE A 162 -5.68 -5.35 -13.61
N ASN A 163 -5.33 -5.78 -14.82
CA ASN A 163 -6.01 -5.34 -16.04
C ASN A 163 -7.39 -5.99 -16.12
N LEU A 164 -8.44 -5.16 -16.08
CA LEU A 164 -9.82 -5.62 -16.05
C LEU A 164 -10.30 -6.24 -17.38
N LYS A 165 -9.63 -5.94 -18.49
CA LYS A 165 -9.95 -6.54 -19.80
C LYS A 165 -9.39 -7.96 -19.93
N THR A 166 -8.18 -8.20 -19.44
CA THR A 166 -7.44 -9.46 -19.66
C THR A 166 -7.38 -10.35 -18.41
N GLY A 167 -7.60 -9.80 -17.22
CA GLY A 167 -7.37 -10.48 -15.95
C GLY A 167 -5.91 -10.59 -15.53
N VAL A 168 -4.98 -10.05 -16.32
CA VAL A 168 -3.53 -10.13 -16.07
C VAL A 168 -3.14 -9.18 -14.94
N ILE A 169 -2.29 -9.67 -14.03
CA ILE A 169 -1.64 -8.84 -13.01
C ILE A 169 -0.48 -8.11 -13.69
N GLU A 170 -0.61 -6.81 -13.90
CA GLU A 170 0.40 -5.98 -14.58
C GLU A 170 1.36 -5.29 -13.59
N GLY A 171 1.02 -5.29 -12.30
CA GLY A 171 1.86 -4.82 -11.22
C GLY A 171 1.54 -5.53 -9.91
N SER A 172 2.54 -5.75 -9.06
CA SER A 172 2.34 -6.35 -7.76
C SER A 172 3.38 -5.85 -6.76
N TYR A 173 2.97 -5.75 -5.51
CA TYR A 173 3.81 -5.44 -4.37
C TYR A 173 3.41 -6.33 -3.20
N ALA A 174 4.37 -6.77 -2.41
CA ALA A 174 4.15 -7.56 -1.22
C ALA A 174 5.08 -7.10 -0.10
N LYS A 175 4.57 -7.05 1.12
CA LYS A 175 5.39 -6.73 2.29
C LYS A 175 4.99 -7.57 3.50
N THR A 176 5.99 -8.01 4.24
CA THR A 176 5.84 -8.67 5.53
C THR A 176 6.11 -7.67 6.65
N PHE A 177 5.23 -7.68 7.65
CA PHE A 177 5.33 -6.89 8.87
C PHE A 177 5.33 -7.81 10.09
N PRO A 178 6.07 -7.49 11.17
CA PRO A 178 5.98 -8.23 12.41
C PRO A 178 4.59 -8.08 13.03
N MET A 179 4.10 -9.17 13.64
CA MET A 179 2.85 -9.20 14.38
C MET A 179 3.04 -8.64 15.79
N GLY A 180 3.41 -7.36 15.85
CA GLY A 180 3.49 -6.60 17.10
C GLY A 180 2.11 -6.33 17.71
N GLU A 181 2.08 -5.86 18.94
CA GLU A 181 0.83 -5.63 19.68
C GLU A 181 -0.10 -4.64 18.96
N GLY A 182 0.44 -3.57 18.39
CA GLY A 182 -0.32 -2.63 17.58
C GLY A 182 -0.97 -3.28 16.35
N THR A 183 -0.25 -4.15 15.65
CA THR A 183 -0.78 -4.90 14.50
C THR A 183 -1.91 -5.85 14.94
N LYS A 184 -1.72 -6.56 16.06
CA LYS A 184 -2.75 -7.46 16.64
C LYS A 184 -4.01 -6.69 17.01
N MET A 185 -3.90 -5.52 17.63
CA MET A 185 -5.05 -4.69 17.97
C MET A 185 -5.84 -4.27 16.73
N MET A 186 -5.16 -3.87 15.65
CA MET A 186 -5.80 -3.49 14.39
C MET A 186 -6.47 -4.68 13.68
N LEU A 187 -5.91 -5.87 13.85
CA LEU A 187 -6.39 -7.09 13.20
C LEU A 187 -7.59 -7.71 13.91
N TYR A 188 -7.56 -7.81 15.25
CA TYR A 188 -8.56 -8.58 16.01
C TYR A 188 -9.68 -7.74 16.62
N ASN A 189 -9.47 -6.43 16.81
CA ASN A 189 -10.44 -5.59 17.50
C ASN A 189 -11.38 -4.94 16.48
N LYS A 190 -12.59 -5.50 16.33
CA LYS A 190 -13.62 -4.97 15.42
C LYS A 190 -14.13 -3.60 15.87
#